data_AF-A0A3B8WFX6-F1
#
_entry.id   AF-A0A3B8WFX6-F1
#
_cell.length_a   1.000
_cell.length_b   1.000
_cell.length_c   1.000
_cell.angle_alpha   90.00
_cell.angle_beta   90.00
_cell.angle_gamma   90.00
#
_symmetry.space_group_name_H-M   'P 1'
#
loop_
_entity.id
_entity.type
_entity.pdbx_description
1 polymer ?
#
loop_
_entity_poly.entity_id
_entity_poly.type
_entity_poly.pdbx_seq_one_letter_code
_entity_poly.pdbx_strand_id
1 'polypeptide(L)'
;PLNLGVVITCVLIALALVLLSRTRTLATDTLLGILAHSALAIGLVTLSFMPDVRVDLTGLLFGDLLAMTRQDLVWIYGGAAFILSLLALLWRGLLMSTIHEELARVEGIPVERLRLALMLMFSLVIAVAMKIVGVLLITALLIIPAATARRLAHNPEHMTALAVVFGVVAVSGGLTLSWYLDTPAGPSVVVTAFLVFLMVYAGARQSRH
;
A
#
# COMPACT_ATOMS: atom_id res chain seq x y z
N PRO A 1 4.10 -32.63 -0.45
CA PRO A 1 2.97 -32.32 0.48
C PRO A 1 2.49 -30.86 0.43
N LEU A 2 3.37 -29.85 0.41
CA LEU A 2 2.98 -28.42 0.36
C LEU A 2 2.51 -27.96 -1.04
N ASN A 3 3.29 -28.28 -2.08
CA ASN A 3 2.98 -27.87 -3.47
C ASN A 3 1.65 -28.44 -3.97
N LEU A 4 1.28 -29.66 -3.54
CA LEU A 4 -0.03 -30.25 -3.85
C LEU A 4 -1.18 -29.47 -3.20
N GLY A 5 -1.00 -29.02 -1.94
CA GLY A 5 -1.96 -28.17 -1.26
C GLY A 5 -2.16 -26.84 -2.00
N VAL A 6 -1.06 -26.15 -2.36
CA VAL A 6 -1.12 -24.91 -3.14
C VAL A 6 -1.86 -25.10 -4.47
N VAL A 7 -1.55 -26.17 -5.21
CA VAL A 7 -2.22 -26.47 -6.49
C VAL A 7 -3.71 -26.71 -6.28
N ILE A 8 -4.11 -27.51 -5.28
CA ILE A 8 -5.53 -27.78 -4.99
C ILE A 8 -6.26 -26.48 -4.63
N THR A 9 -5.68 -25.64 -3.76
CA THR A 9 -6.29 -24.37 -3.36
C THR A 9 -6.42 -23.40 -4.54
N CYS A 10 -5.39 -23.29 -5.39
CA CYS A 10 -5.45 -22.47 -6.60
C CYS A 10 -6.56 -22.94 -7.56
N VAL A 11 -6.69 -24.26 -7.77
CA VAL A 11 -7.74 -24.83 -8.62
C VAL A 11 -9.13 -24.55 -8.04
N LEU A 12 -9.32 -24.71 -6.73
CA LEU A 12 -10.59 -24.43 -6.06
C LEU A 12 -10.99 -22.94 -6.18
N ILE A 13 -10.04 -22.02 -5.96
CA ILE A 13 -10.28 -20.58 -6.11
C ILE A 13 -10.60 -20.22 -7.57
N ALA A 14 -9.87 -20.79 -8.53
CA ALA A 14 -10.12 -20.57 -9.95
C ALA A 14 -11.52 -21.07 -10.36
N LEU A 15 -11.93 -22.26 -9.89
CA LEU A 15 -13.27 -22.79 -10.15
C LEU A 15 -14.35 -21.91 -9.52
N ALA A 16 -14.16 -21.47 -8.28
CA ALA A 16 -15.07 -20.57 -7.58
C ALA A 16 -15.23 -19.24 -8.33
N LEU A 17 -14.13 -18.67 -8.84
CA LEU A 17 -14.14 -17.46 -9.67
C LEU A 17 -14.98 -17.68 -10.94
N VAL A 18 -14.77 -18.77 -11.67
CA VAL A 18 -15.50 -19.07 -12.90
C VAL A 18 -17.00 -19.22 -12.63
N LEU A 19 -17.38 -19.96 -11.58
CA LEU A 19 -18.77 -20.16 -11.18
C LEU A 19 -19.45 -18.84 -10.80
N LEU A 20 -18.79 -17.99 -10.00
CA LEU A 20 -19.33 -16.68 -9.58
C LEU A 20 -19.30 -15.63 -10.70
N SER A 21 -18.36 -15.69 -11.64
CA SER A 21 -18.33 -14.75 -12.77
C SER A 21 -19.53 -14.91 -13.71
N ARG A 22 -20.21 -16.07 -13.67
CA ARG A 22 -21.34 -16.38 -14.54
C ARG A 22 -22.62 -15.62 -14.16
N THR A 23 -22.75 -15.13 -12.93
CA THR A 23 -23.99 -14.49 -12.45
C THR A 23 -24.16 -13.03 -12.88
N ARG A 24 -23.20 -12.41 -13.61
CA ARG A 24 -23.23 -11.02 -14.16
C ARG A 24 -23.57 -9.88 -13.17
N THR A 25 -23.77 -10.16 -11.90
CA THR A 25 -24.15 -9.17 -10.88
C THR A 25 -22.97 -8.32 -10.41
N LEU A 26 -21.74 -8.81 -10.55
CA LEU A 26 -20.52 -8.16 -10.10
C LEU A 26 -19.47 -8.18 -11.21
N ALA A 27 -18.67 -7.12 -11.30
CA ALA A 27 -17.52 -7.08 -12.19
C ALA A 27 -16.51 -8.17 -11.79
N THR A 28 -15.87 -8.81 -12.77
CA THR A 28 -14.89 -9.89 -12.53
C THR A 28 -13.75 -9.42 -11.62
N ASP A 29 -13.33 -8.17 -11.73
CA ASP A 29 -12.29 -7.59 -10.87
C ASP A 29 -12.73 -7.53 -9.40
N THR A 30 -14.00 -7.19 -9.15
CA THR A 30 -14.58 -7.20 -7.80
C THR A 30 -14.65 -8.61 -7.23
N LEU A 31 -15.06 -9.58 -8.05
CA LEU A 31 -15.11 -11.00 -7.65
C LEU A 31 -13.72 -11.55 -7.33
N LEU A 32 -12.73 -11.24 -8.15
CA LEU A 32 -11.34 -11.62 -7.93
C LEU A 32 -10.81 -11.01 -6.62
N GLY A 33 -11.12 -9.73 -6.38
CA GLY A 33 -10.79 -9.06 -5.12
C GLY A 33 -11.42 -9.74 -3.91
N ILE A 34 -12.73 -10.03 -3.95
CA ILE A 34 -13.45 -10.70 -2.85
C ILE A 34 -12.87 -12.09 -2.58
N LEU A 35 -12.66 -12.90 -3.62
CA LEU A 35 -12.15 -14.26 -3.48
C LEU A 35 -10.73 -14.27 -2.93
N ALA A 36 -9.85 -13.37 -3.39
CA ALA A 36 -8.49 -13.28 -2.90
C ALA A 36 -8.44 -12.92 -1.41
N HIS A 37 -9.19 -11.89 -0.98
CA HIS A 37 -9.24 -11.49 0.44
C HIS A 37 -9.92 -12.55 1.31
N SER A 38 -10.97 -13.21 0.81
CA SER A 38 -11.64 -14.29 1.54
C SER A 38 -10.72 -15.48 1.72
N ALA A 39 -10.01 -15.89 0.67
CA ALA A 39 -9.04 -16.98 0.74
C ALA A 39 -7.91 -16.67 1.72
N LEU A 40 -7.38 -15.44 1.71
CA LEU A 40 -6.38 -14.97 2.67
C LEU A 40 -6.94 -15.05 4.10
N ALA A 41 -8.12 -14.50 4.36
CA ALA A 41 -8.74 -14.50 5.68
C ALA A 41 -9.00 -15.93 6.19
N ILE A 42 -9.55 -16.80 5.36
CA ILE A 42 -9.76 -18.22 5.69
C ILE A 42 -8.41 -18.89 6.02
N GLY A 43 -7.37 -18.64 5.22
CA GLY A 43 -6.02 -19.16 5.47
C GLY A 43 -5.43 -18.68 6.80
N LEU A 44 -5.64 -17.41 7.17
CA LEU A 44 -5.18 -16.88 8.46
C LEU A 44 -5.97 -17.49 9.63
N VAL A 45 -7.28 -17.65 9.48
CA VAL A 45 -8.14 -18.28 10.50
C VAL A 45 -7.75 -19.74 10.70
N THR A 46 -7.52 -20.51 9.63
CA THR A 46 -7.09 -21.91 9.75
C THR A 46 -5.71 -22.03 10.40
N LEU A 47 -4.77 -21.14 10.07
CA LEU A 47 -3.47 -21.07 10.74
C LEU A 47 -3.61 -20.76 12.24
N SER A 48 -4.55 -19.90 12.64
CA SER A 48 -4.80 -19.59 14.06
C SER A 48 -5.26 -20.79 14.89
N PHE A 49 -5.79 -21.84 14.26
CA PHE A 49 -6.18 -23.08 14.94
C PHE A 49 -5.07 -24.14 15.00
N MET A 50 -3.90 -23.87 14.41
CA MET A 50 -2.76 -24.80 14.35
C MET A 50 -1.60 -24.30 15.24
N PRO A 51 -1.65 -24.51 16.57
CA PRO A 51 -0.66 -23.97 17.50
C PRO A 51 0.77 -24.51 17.28
N ASP A 52 0.91 -25.71 16.68
CA ASP A 52 2.22 -26.30 16.34
C ASP A 52 2.86 -25.66 15.09
N VAL A 53 2.08 -24.96 14.27
CA VAL A 53 2.55 -24.26 13.07
C VAL A 53 2.85 -22.81 13.44
N ARG A 54 4.09 -22.56 13.88
CA ARG A 54 4.61 -21.22 14.18
C ARG A 54 4.84 -20.41 12.90
N VAL A 55 3.75 -19.97 12.26
CA VAL A 55 3.81 -18.91 11.26
C VAL A 55 3.69 -17.59 12.00
N ASP A 56 4.66 -16.70 11.79
CA ASP A 56 4.64 -15.36 12.37
C ASP A 56 3.61 -14.49 11.65
N LEU A 57 2.36 -14.57 12.09
CA LEU A 57 1.25 -13.74 11.61
C LEU A 57 1.52 -12.26 11.85
N THR A 58 2.22 -11.93 12.94
CA THR A 58 2.59 -10.56 13.29
C THR A 58 3.59 -10.03 12.27
N GLY A 59 4.63 -10.79 11.94
CA GLY A 59 5.58 -10.47 10.87
C GLY A 59 4.93 -10.41 9.48
N LEU A 60 3.92 -11.22 9.19
CA LEU A 60 3.19 -11.13 7.92
C LEU A 60 2.37 -9.83 7.80
N LEU A 61 1.68 -9.44 8.87
CA LEU A 61 0.78 -8.29 8.87
C LEU A 61 1.53 -6.96 9.00
N PHE A 62 2.57 -6.93 9.83
CA PHE A 62 3.30 -5.71 10.21
C PHE A 62 4.74 -5.63 9.72
N GLY A 63 5.24 -6.70 9.10
CA GLY A 63 6.64 -6.81 8.70
C GLY A 63 7.58 -6.89 9.90
N ASP A 64 8.86 -7.06 9.59
CA ASP A 64 9.93 -6.86 10.56
C ASP A 64 10.95 -5.88 9.97
N LEU A 65 10.72 -4.60 10.27
CA LEU A 65 11.60 -3.51 9.84
C LEU A 65 13.02 -3.64 10.43
N LEU A 66 13.16 -4.30 11.57
CA LEU A 66 14.42 -4.44 12.29
C LEU A 66 15.25 -5.62 11.75
N ALA A 67 14.60 -6.65 11.22
CA ALA A 67 15.26 -7.83 10.64
C ALA A 67 15.61 -7.72 9.14
N MET A 68 15.68 -6.50 8.59
CA MET A 68 16.01 -6.27 7.17
C MET A 68 17.42 -6.73 6.81
N THR A 69 17.54 -7.49 5.71
CA THR A 69 18.85 -7.88 5.16
C THR A 69 19.42 -6.81 4.22
N ARG A 70 20.73 -6.86 3.97
CA ARG A 70 21.37 -5.99 2.97
C ARG A 70 20.77 -6.14 1.56
N GLN A 71 20.32 -7.35 1.22
CA GLN A 71 19.69 -7.62 -0.07
C GLN A 71 18.33 -6.92 -0.17
N ASP A 72 17.56 -6.85 0.92
CA ASP A 72 16.28 -6.13 0.95
C ASP A 72 16.49 -4.62 0.72
N LEU A 73 17.57 -4.03 1.26
CA LEU A 73 17.93 -2.63 0.98
C LEU A 73 18.19 -2.39 -0.51
N VAL A 74 18.90 -3.29 -1.19
CA VAL A 74 19.16 -3.16 -2.63
C VAL A 74 17.86 -3.17 -3.43
N TRP A 75 16.92 -4.06 -3.08
CA TRP A 75 15.59 -4.08 -3.71
C TRP A 75 14.80 -2.80 -3.46
N ILE A 76 14.84 -2.25 -2.23
CA ILE A 76 14.18 -0.99 -1.90
C ILE A 76 14.79 0.16 -2.70
N TYR A 77 16.12 0.36 -2.62
CA TYR A 77 16.77 1.49 -3.28
C TYR A 77 16.69 1.37 -4.80
N GLY A 78 16.87 0.18 -5.37
CA GLY A 78 16.72 -0.07 -6.80
C GLY A 78 15.29 0.16 -7.28
N GLY A 79 14.30 -0.39 -6.55
CA GLY A 79 12.89 -0.18 -6.85
C GLY A 79 12.46 1.28 -6.73
N ALA A 80 12.89 1.96 -5.66
CA ALA A 80 12.62 3.38 -5.47
C ALA A 80 13.25 4.24 -6.57
N ALA A 81 14.52 4.02 -6.92
CA ALA A 81 15.18 4.75 -7.99
C ALA A 81 14.49 4.54 -9.35
N PHE A 82 14.10 3.29 -9.66
CA PHE A 82 13.37 2.97 -10.88
C PHE A 82 12.00 3.66 -10.93
N ILE A 83 11.21 3.58 -9.85
CA ILE A 83 9.87 4.14 -9.77
C ILE A 83 9.92 5.67 -9.77
N LEU A 84 10.85 6.28 -9.04
CA LEU A 84 11.04 7.74 -9.07
C LEU A 84 11.47 8.24 -10.44
N SER A 85 12.33 7.49 -11.15
CA SER A 85 12.73 7.83 -12.52
C SER A 85 11.53 7.78 -13.47
N LEU A 86 10.72 6.72 -13.39
CA LEU A 86 9.52 6.59 -14.20
C LEU A 86 8.48 7.66 -13.85
N LEU A 87 8.33 7.97 -12.56
CA LEU A 87 7.44 9.03 -12.08
C LEU A 87 7.88 10.39 -12.64
N ALA A 88 9.17 10.72 -12.60
CA ALA A 88 9.70 11.97 -13.13
C ALA A 88 9.47 12.08 -14.65
N LEU A 89 9.65 10.99 -15.40
CA LEU A 89 9.41 10.95 -16.85
C LEU A 89 7.92 11.14 -17.21
N LEU A 90 7.02 10.51 -16.44
CA LEU A 90 5.57 10.53 -16.72
C LEU A 90 4.82 11.63 -15.95
N TRP A 91 5.50 12.42 -15.11
CA TRP A 91 4.90 13.35 -14.14
C TRP A 91 3.87 14.29 -14.76
N ARG A 92 4.25 14.99 -15.84
CA ARG A 92 3.40 15.97 -16.52
C ARG A 92 2.11 15.35 -17.04
N GLY A 93 2.22 14.21 -17.72
CA GLY A 93 1.05 13.53 -18.26
C GLY A 93 0.17 12.96 -17.15
N LEU A 94 0.76 12.44 -16.07
CA LEU A 94 0.00 11.92 -14.92
C LEU A 94 -0.82 13.02 -14.26
N LEU A 95 -0.21 14.20 -14.03
CA LEU A 95 -0.90 15.37 -13.51
C LEU A 95 -2.04 15.83 -14.44
N MET A 96 -1.79 15.97 -15.74
CA MET A 96 -2.82 16.37 -16.71
C MET A 96 -4.01 15.41 -16.68
N SER A 97 -3.72 14.10 -16.71
CA SER A 97 -4.77 13.06 -16.71
C SER A 97 -5.58 13.01 -15.42
N THR A 98 -4.99 13.40 -14.28
CA THR A 98 -5.66 13.37 -12.98
C THR A 98 -6.53 14.60 -12.74
N ILE A 99 -6.14 15.76 -13.27
CA ILE A 99 -6.84 17.02 -13.03
C ILE A 99 -7.93 17.27 -14.10
N HIS A 100 -7.61 17.06 -15.39
CA HIS A 100 -8.54 17.31 -16.50
C HIS A 100 -8.49 16.17 -17.52
N GLU A 101 -9.16 15.06 -17.22
CA GLU A 101 -9.13 13.86 -18.07
C GLU A 101 -9.65 14.13 -19.49
N GLU A 102 -10.73 14.90 -19.64
CA GLU A 102 -11.31 15.24 -20.94
C GLU A 102 -10.36 16.10 -21.78
N LEU A 103 -9.77 17.13 -21.18
CA LEU A 103 -8.80 18.00 -21.86
C LEU A 103 -7.54 17.21 -22.26
N ALA A 104 -7.03 16.36 -21.38
CA ALA A 104 -5.88 15.50 -21.68
C ALA A 104 -6.16 14.57 -22.87
N ARG A 105 -7.39 14.04 -22.96
CA ARG A 105 -7.81 13.20 -24.10
C ARG A 105 -7.89 13.99 -25.40
N VAL A 106 -8.36 15.24 -25.34
CA VAL A 106 -8.41 16.16 -26.49
C VAL A 106 -7.00 16.58 -26.95
N GLU A 107 -6.06 16.76 -26.02
CA GLU A 107 -4.64 17.03 -26.30
C GLU A 107 -3.85 15.81 -26.81
N GLY A 108 -4.51 14.66 -26.99
CA GLY A 108 -3.88 13.43 -27.49
C GLY A 108 -3.02 12.69 -26.45
N ILE A 109 -3.13 13.04 -25.16
CA ILE A 109 -2.44 12.33 -24.09
C ILE A 109 -3.08 10.95 -23.92
N PRO A 110 -2.30 9.85 -23.93
CA PRO A 110 -2.84 8.50 -23.79
C PRO A 110 -3.19 8.19 -22.33
N VAL A 111 -4.29 8.79 -21.84
CA VAL A 111 -4.79 8.68 -20.45
C VAL A 111 -4.80 7.23 -19.96
N GLU A 112 -5.29 6.31 -20.77
CA GLU A 112 -5.39 4.89 -20.39
C GLU A 112 -4.01 4.26 -20.16
N ARG A 113 -3.02 4.58 -21.00
CA ARG A 113 -1.65 4.08 -20.83
C ARG A 113 -1.00 4.66 -19.58
N LEU A 114 -1.27 5.92 -19.27
CA LEU A 114 -0.76 6.57 -18.08
C LEU A 114 -1.41 6.01 -16.80
N ARG A 115 -2.71 5.74 -16.84
CA ARG A 115 -3.43 5.07 -15.76
C ARG A 115 -2.84 3.68 -15.51
N LEU A 116 -2.63 2.90 -16.57
CA LEU A 116 -1.96 1.60 -16.48
C LEU A 116 -0.54 1.72 -15.93
N ALA A 117 0.26 2.69 -16.40
CA ALA A 117 1.61 2.91 -15.88
C ALA A 117 1.59 3.24 -14.38
N LEU A 118 0.68 4.11 -13.93
CA LEU A 118 0.51 4.44 -12.52
C LEU A 118 0.13 3.20 -11.69
N MET A 119 -0.82 2.39 -12.18
CA MET A 119 -1.23 1.15 -11.52
C MET A 119 -0.07 0.16 -11.41
N LEU A 120 0.73 0.00 -12.46
CA LEU A 120 1.91 -0.87 -12.44
C LEU A 120 2.98 -0.35 -11.47
N MET A 121 3.20 0.96 -11.41
CA MET A 121 4.11 1.57 -10.44
C MET A 121 3.65 1.28 -9.00
N PHE A 122 2.37 1.51 -8.69
CA PHE A 122 1.80 1.19 -7.38
C PHE A 122 1.93 -0.30 -7.05
N SER A 123 1.59 -1.17 -8.00
CA SER A 123 1.72 -2.61 -7.84
C SER A 123 3.15 -3.02 -7.49
N LEU A 124 4.15 -2.45 -8.18
CA LEU A 124 5.55 -2.71 -7.91
C LEU A 124 5.99 -2.17 -6.54
N VAL A 125 5.62 -0.94 -6.18
CA VAL A 125 5.88 -0.39 -4.83
C VAL A 125 5.32 -1.32 -3.76
N ILE A 126 4.05 -1.72 -3.89
CA ILE A 126 3.36 -2.56 -2.92
C ILE A 126 4.01 -3.94 -2.84
N ALA A 127 4.34 -4.57 -3.98
CA ALA A 127 4.96 -5.89 -4.01
C ALA A 127 6.33 -5.92 -3.30
N VAL A 128 7.18 -4.92 -3.55
CA VAL A 128 8.50 -4.83 -2.92
C VAL A 128 8.36 -4.48 -1.44
N ALA A 129 7.52 -3.51 -1.10
CA ALA A 129 7.37 -3.05 0.27
C ALA A 129 6.66 -4.06 1.18
N MET A 130 5.67 -4.81 0.66
CA MET A 130 4.89 -5.78 1.44
C MET A 130 5.77 -6.83 2.10
N LYS A 131 6.81 -7.32 1.43
CA LYS A 131 7.73 -8.33 1.97
C LYS A 131 8.45 -7.83 3.24
N ILE A 132 8.72 -6.53 3.32
CA ILE A 132 9.64 -5.94 4.29
C ILE A 132 8.85 -5.25 5.41
N VAL A 133 7.89 -4.42 4.99
CA VAL A 133 7.11 -3.51 5.82
C VAL A 133 5.81 -4.16 6.30
N GLY A 134 5.34 -5.23 5.63
CA GLY A 134 4.06 -5.86 5.94
C GLY A 134 2.84 -5.15 5.32
N VAL A 135 1.75 -5.90 5.18
CA VAL A 135 0.53 -5.48 4.44
C VAL A 135 -0.20 -4.31 5.11
N LEU A 136 -0.31 -4.32 6.45
CA LEU A 136 -1.04 -3.27 7.17
C LEU A 136 -0.27 -1.96 7.17
N LEU A 137 1.05 -2.03 7.34
CA LEU A 137 1.86 -0.82 7.41
C LEU A 137 2.03 -0.16 6.04
N ILE A 138 2.20 -0.93 4.95
CA ILE A 138 2.28 -0.32 3.60
C ILE A 138 1.00 0.41 3.22
N THR A 139 -0.17 -0.18 3.53
CA THR A 139 -1.46 0.47 3.24
C THR A 139 -1.64 1.74 4.07
N ALA A 140 -1.26 1.72 5.35
CA ALA A 140 -1.27 2.91 6.19
C ALA A 140 -0.33 4.02 5.68
N LEU A 141 0.90 3.68 5.29
CA LEU A 141 1.89 4.65 4.80
C LEU A 141 1.56 5.21 3.41
N LEU A 142 0.82 4.47 2.58
CA LEU A 142 0.34 5.00 1.29
C LEU A 142 -0.85 5.96 1.46
N ILE A 143 -1.65 5.80 2.51
CA ILE A 143 -2.91 6.55 2.69
C ILE A 143 -2.73 7.74 3.64
N ILE A 144 -2.24 7.51 4.86
CA ILE A 144 -2.28 8.50 5.95
C ILE A 144 -1.39 9.73 5.67
N PRO A 145 -0.10 9.57 5.27
CA PRO A 145 0.75 10.72 4.97
C PRO A 145 0.22 11.55 3.80
N ALA A 146 -0.29 10.90 2.75
CA ALA A 146 -0.87 11.55 1.59
C ALA A 146 -2.16 12.32 1.96
N ALA A 147 -3.05 11.72 2.76
CA ALA A 147 -4.25 12.38 3.26
C ALA A 147 -3.93 13.57 4.17
N THR A 148 -2.90 13.43 5.02
CA THR A 148 -2.41 14.50 5.88
C THR A 148 -1.86 15.66 5.04
N ALA A 149 -0.99 15.36 4.08
CA ALA A 149 -0.39 16.33 3.17
C ALA A 149 -1.41 17.09 2.33
N ARG A 150 -2.42 16.37 1.82
CA ARG A 150 -3.49 16.95 0.99
C ARG A 150 -4.20 18.12 1.67
N ARG A 151 -4.28 18.13 3.01
CA ARG A 151 -4.92 19.22 3.74
C ARG A 151 -4.12 20.52 3.75
N LEU A 152 -2.78 20.47 3.70
CA LEU A 152 -1.93 21.66 3.69
C LEU A 152 -1.39 22.00 2.28
N ALA A 153 -1.57 21.10 1.33
CA ALA A 153 -1.03 21.25 -0.01
C ALA A 153 -1.81 22.28 -0.83
N HIS A 154 -1.06 23.10 -1.58
CA HIS A 154 -1.60 24.11 -2.48
C HIS A 154 -1.51 23.69 -3.96
N ASN A 155 -0.61 22.75 -4.26
CA ASN A 155 -0.44 22.15 -5.58
C ASN A 155 0.03 20.69 -5.41
N PRO A 156 -0.05 19.86 -6.48
CA PRO A 156 0.30 18.44 -6.40
C PRO A 156 1.75 18.16 -6.01
N GLU A 157 2.71 18.98 -6.47
CA GLU A 157 4.14 18.84 -6.14
C GLU A 157 4.39 19.08 -4.64
N HIS A 158 3.78 20.12 -4.10
CA HIS A 158 3.81 20.43 -2.67
C HIS A 158 3.13 19.33 -1.86
N MET A 159 2.04 18.73 -2.36
CA MET A 159 1.41 17.58 -1.73
C MET A 159 2.36 16.38 -1.64
N THR A 160 3.07 16.06 -2.72
CA THR A 160 4.04 14.96 -2.73
C THR A 160 5.19 15.22 -1.76
N ALA A 161 5.74 16.43 -1.74
CA ALA A 161 6.80 16.80 -0.80
C ALA A 161 6.35 16.67 0.66
N LEU A 162 5.16 17.20 1.00
CA LEU A 162 4.59 17.09 2.35
C LEU A 162 4.30 15.63 2.73
N ALA A 163 3.81 14.81 1.80
CA ALA A 163 3.52 13.40 2.04
C ALA A 163 4.79 12.63 2.39
N VAL A 164 5.90 12.92 1.70
CA VAL A 164 7.22 12.35 2.01
C VAL A 164 7.66 12.77 3.41
N VAL A 165 7.55 14.05 3.75
CA VAL A 165 7.92 14.56 5.10
C VAL A 165 7.10 13.87 6.18
N PHE A 166 5.76 13.82 6.05
CA PHE A 166 4.91 13.16 7.03
C PHE A 166 5.17 11.65 7.10
N GLY A 167 5.50 11.00 5.98
CA GLY A 167 5.93 9.60 5.97
C GLY A 167 7.22 9.37 6.75
N VAL A 168 8.23 10.20 6.54
CA VAL A 168 9.51 10.14 7.28
C VAL A 168 9.29 10.38 8.77
N VAL A 169 8.47 11.37 9.13
CA VAL A 169 8.11 11.65 10.54
C VAL A 169 7.36 10.46 11.16
N ALA A 170 6.42 9.85 10.44
CA ALA A 170 5.69 8.68 10.91
C ALA A 170 6.61 7.49 11.17
N VAL A 171 7.52 7.18 10.24
CA VAL A 171 8.46 6.06 10.37
C VAL A 171 9.47 6.31 11.49
N SER A 172 10.11 7.49 11.51
CA SER A 172 11.09 7.84 12.55
C SER A 172 10.46 7.94 13.94
N GLY A 173 9.30 8.58 14.06
CA GLY A 173 8.55 8.64 15.32
C GLY A 173 8.05 7.27 15.77
N GLY A 174 7.57 6.43 14.85
CA GLY A 174 7.13 5.07 15.19
C GLY A 174 8.27 4.15 15.62
N LEU A 175 9.43 4.24 14.96
CA LEU A 175 10.63 3.47 15.34
C LEU A 175 11.20 3.92 16.68
N THR A 176 11.23 5.23 16.94
CA THR A 176 11.67 5.74 18.26
C THR A 176 10.70 5.31 19.36
N LEU A 177 9.39 5.36 19.12
CA LEU A 177 8.38 4.87 20.06
C LEU A 177 8.54 3.37 20.34
N SER A 178 8.76 2.58 19.29
CA SER A 178 9.03 1.14 19.38
C SER A 178 10.28 0.84 20.20
N TRP A 179 11.33 1.66 20.06
CA TRP A 179 12.58 1.50 20.80
C TRP A 179 12.46 1.83 22.29
N TYR A 180 11.62 2.80 22.68
CA TYR A 180 11.43 3.17 24.09
C TYR A 180 10.36 2.36 24.82
N LEU A 181 9.30 1.92 24.12
CA LEU A 181 8.15 1.24 24.71
C LEU A 181 8.14 -0.27 24.47
N ASP A 182 9.16 -0.83 23.81
CA ASP A 182 9.23 -2.23 23.36
C ASP A 182 7.97 -2.68 22.60
N THR A 183 7.30 -1.74 21.92
CA THR A 183 6.12 -2.02 21.11
C THR A 183 6.51 -2.49 19.71
N PRO A 184 5.69 -3.31 19.03
CA PRO A 184 6.00 -3.73 17.66
C PRO A 184 6.16 -2.51 16.73
N ALA A 185 7.21 -2.52 15.90
CA ALA A 185 7.58 -1.39 15.06
C ALA A 185 6.46 -0.98 14.09
N GLY A 186 5.84 -1.97 13.41
CA GLY A 186 4.77 -1.72 12.45
C GLY A 186 3.58 -0.92 13.00
N PRO A 187 2.88 -1.43 14.03
CA PRO A 187 1.81 -0.70 14.72
C PRO A 187 2.24 0.67 15.23
N SER A 188 3.46 0.79 15.77
CA SER A 188 3.98 2.06 16.30
C SER A 188 4.09 3.14 15.22
N VAL A 189 4.51 2.77 14.01
CA VAL A 189 4.52 3.68 12.85
C VAL A 189 3.12 4.08 12.42
N VAL A 190 2.15 3.16 12.41
CA VAL A 190 0.75 3.47 12.07
C VAL A 190 0.15 4.44 13.09
N VAL A 191 0.36 4.21 14.38
CA VAL A 191 -0.11 5.09 15.46
C VAL A 191 0.51 6.48 15.32
N THR A 192 1.81 6.56 15.04
CA THR A 192 2.50 7.84 14.83
C THR A 192 1.95 8.58 13.62
N ALA A 193 1.76 7.91 12.48
CA ALA A 193 1.14 8.49 11.29
C ALA A 193 -0.26 9.04 11.60
N PHE A 194 -1.06 8.28 12.36
CA PHE A 194 -2.39 8.68 12.76
C PHE A 194 -2.39 9.89 13.71
N LEU A 195 -1.48 9.96 14.67
CA LEU A 195 -1.33 11.12 15.56
C LEU A 195 -0.95 12.38 14.77
N VAL A 196 -0.03 12.26 13.82
CA VAL A 196 0.35 13.37 12.92
C VAL A 196 -0.85 13.83 12.09
N PHE A 197 -1.61 12.89 11.53
CA PHE A 197 -2.86 13.19 10.83
C PHE A 197 -3.85 13.96 11.71
N LEU A 198 -4.08 13.48 12.94
CA LEU A 198 -4.99 14.14 13.89
C LEU A 198 -4.51 15.54 14.27
N MET A 199 -3.22 15.74 14.54
CA MET A 199 -2.66 17.05 14.90
C MET A 199 -2.88 18.07 13.78
N VAL A 200 -2.56 17.70 12.55
CA VAL A 200 -2.82 18.53 11.37
C VAL A 200 -4.31 18.80 11.22
N TYR A 201 -5.15 17.76 11.41
CA TYR A 201 -6.58 17.90 11.19
C TYR A 201 -7.30 18.72 12.27
N ALA A 202 -6.84 18.64 13.52
CA ALA A 202 -7.35 19.44 14.62
C ALA A 202 -6.89 20.90 14.49
N GLY A 203 -5.59 21.14 14.26
CA GLY A 203 -5.03 22.50 14.19
C GLY A 203 -5.63 23.36 13.07
N ALA A 204 -5.88 22.78 11.89
CA ALA A 204 -6.45 23.55 10.80
C ALA A 204 -7.97 23.80 10.92
N ARG A 205 -8.67 23.29 11.95
CA ARG A 205 -10.03 23.77 12.28
C ARG A 205 -9.99 25.14 12.95
N GLN A 206 -8.91 25.45 13.66
CA GLN A 206 -8.74 26.71 14.39
C GLN A 206 -8.42 27.91 13.48
N SER A 207 -7.78 27.68 12.33
CA SER A 207 -7.32 28.74 11.39
C SER A 207 -8.43 29.34 10.49
N ARG A 208 -9.67 28.85 10.60
CA ARG A 208 -10.81 29.29 9.77
C ARG A 208 -11.87 30.10 10.55
N HIS A 209 -11.56 30.48 11.79
CA HIS A 209 -12.33 31.45 12.57
C HIS A 209 -11.48 32.70 12.79
#